data_AF-A0A7C6D0S6-F1
#
_entry.id   AF-A0A7C6D0S6-F1
#
_cell.length_a   1.000
_cell.length_b   1.000
_cell.length_c   1.000
_cell.angle_alpha   90.00
_cell.angle_beta   90.00
_cell.angle_gamma   90.00
#
_symmetry.space_group_name_H-M   'P 1'
#
loop_
_entity.id
_entity.type
_entity.pdbx_description
1 polymer ?
#
loop_
_entity_poly.entity_id
_entity_poly.type
_entity_poly.pdbx_seq_one_letter_code
_entity_poly.pdbx_strand_id
1 'polypeptide(L)'
;MWVDEQQTLWEERNRDIWQLPIISDDGEYCGNVIAQIVEPQEYLVRYLVVFSKGEQKHYLLPSDTVERIDQVVQCKVEAAYLRELPPFGRQISRQFEEEVYKAIGLTPYWE
;
A
#
# COMPACT_ATOMS: atom_id res chain seq x y z
N MET A 1 14.95 -3.17 1.27
CA MET A 1 15.22 -4.60 1.55
C MET A 1 14.36 -5.42 0.63
N TRP A 2 14.83 -6.51 0.04
CA TRP A 2 13.97 -7.38 -0.78
C TRP A 2 12.86 -7.98 0.09
N VAL A 3 11.61 -7.85 -0.36
CA VAL A 3 10.42 -8.30 0.38
C VAL A 3 9.73 -9.48 -0.26
N ASP A 4 10.18 -9.95 -1.41
CA ASP A 4 9.65 -11.13 -2.11
C ASP A 4 10.77 -12.15 -2.38
N GLU A 5 10.38 -13.40 -2.66
CA GLU A 5 11.34 -14.49 -2.92
C GLU A 5 12.12 -14.29 -4.23
N GLN A 6 11.48 -13.69 -5.22
CA GLN A 6 12.02 -13.47 -6.56
C GLN A 6 12.94 -12.25 -6.63
N GLN A 7 13.06 -11.48 -5.53
CA GLN A 7 13.84 -10.24 -5.45
C GLN A 7 13.45 -9.25 -6.56
N THR A 8 12.14 -9.08 -6.77
CA THR A 8 11.60 -8.06 -7.66
C THR A 8 11.08 -6.86 -6.88
N LEU A 9 10.65 -7.05 -5.63
CA LEU A 9 10.06 -6.03 -4.77
C LEU A 9 11.00 -5.60 -3.66
N TRP A 10 11.25 -4.30 -3.55
CA TRP A 10 12.15 -3.70 -2.57
C TRP A 10 11.41 -2.71 -1.67
N GLU A 11 11.49 -2.90 -0.35
CA GLU A 11 11.06 -1.88 0.62
C GLU A 11 12.05 -0.72 0.64
N GLU A 12 11.55 0.48 0.34
CA GLU A 12 12.27 1.74 0.34
C GLU A 12 11.64 2.73 1.33
N ARG A 13 12.47 3.44 2.10
CA ARG A 13 12.01 4.43 3.08
C ARG A 13 12.28 5.83 2.57
N ASN A 14 11.41 6.28 1.67
CA ASN A 14 11.46 7.62 1.12
C ASN A 14 10.95 8.66 2.13
N ARG A 15 11.71 9.74 2.34
CA ARG A 15 11.34 10.86 3.23
C ARG A 15 10.22 11.76 2.68
N ASP A 16 10.05 11.85 1.37
CA ASP A 16 9.15 12.82 0.72
C ASP A 16 7.69 12.59 1.07
N ILE A 17 7.28 11.32 1.21
CA ILE A 17 5.91 10.95 1.59
C ILE A 17 5.83 10.29 2.97
N TRP A 18 6.95 10.22 3.70
CA TRP A 18 6.97 9.60 5.01
C TRP A 18 6.07 10.36 5.98
N GLN A 19 5.26 9.62 6.73
CA GLN A 19 4.25 10.12 7.65
C GLN A 19 3.09 10.90 7.01
N LEU A 20 3.00 11.01 5.68
CA LEU A 20 1.79 11.58 5.07
C LEU A 20 0.57 10.71 5.42
N PRO A 21 -0.55 11.33 5.82
CA PRO A 21 -1.78 10.60 6.11
C PRO A 21 -2.40 10.05 4.82
N ILE A 22 -2.95 8.84 4.91
CA ILE A 22 -3.85 8.28 3.89
C ILE A 22 -5.25 8.79 4.17
N ILE A 23 -5.88 9.37 3.15
CA ILE A 23 -7.29 9.77 3.14
C ILE A 23 -8.02 8.91 2.11
N SER A 24 -9.04 8.18 2.56
CA SER A 24 -9.89 7.35 1.70
C SER A 24 -10.83 8.19 0.83
N ASP A 25 -11.54 7.52 -0.09
CA ASP A 25 -12.48 8.16 -1.02
C ASP A 25 -13.65 8.86 -0.29
N ASP A 26 -14.10 8.26 0.82
CA ASP A 26 -15.12 8.79 1.73
C ASP A 26 -14.57 9.81 2.75
N GLY A 27 -13.30 10.21 2.60
CA GLY A 27 -12.67 11.30 3.37
C GLY A 27 -12.19 10.91 4.77
N GLU A 28 -12.12 9.62 5.09
CA GLU A 28 -11.62 9.16 6.38
C GLU A 28 -10.09 9.02 6.41
N TYR A 29 -9.54 9.16 7.61
CA TYR A 29 -8.13 8.92 7.87
C TYR A 29 -7.85 7.41 8.05
N CYS A 30 -6.95 6.85 7.24
CA CYS A 30 -6.68 5.41 7.19
C CYS A 30 -5.26 5.00 7.61
N GLY A 31 -4.50 5.92 8.23
CA GLY A 31 -3.13 5.66 8.70
C GLY A 31 -2.09 6.60 8.07
N ASN A 32 -0.83 6.33 8.33
CA ASN A 32 0.29 7.09 7.75
C ASN A 32 1.18 6.19 6.91
N VAL A 33 1.74 6.76 5.83
CA VAL A 33 2.79 6.09 5.06
C VAL A 33 4.06 5.94 5.90
N ILE A 34 4.64 4.75 5.89
CA ILE A 34 5.91 4.45 6.58
C ILE A 34 7.02 3.99 5.64
N ALA A 35 6.67 3.49 4.46
CA ALA A 35 7.60 3.05 3.41
C ALA A 35 6.88 2.92 2.06
N GLN A 36 7.64 2.61 1.02
CA GLN A 36 7.16 2.22 -0.31
C GLN A 36 7.68 0.82 -0.64
N ILE A 37 6.92 0.07 -1.42
CA ILE A 37 7.39 -1.13 -2.09
C ILE A 37 7.58 -0.78 -3.57
N VAL A 38 8.82 -0.81 -4.02
CA VAL A 38 9.19 -0.51 -5.40
C VAL A 38 9.57 -1.78 -6.15
N GLU A 39 9.31 -1.80 -7.45
CA GLU A 39 9.80 -2.81 -8.38
C GLU A 39 10.91 -2.19 -9.23
N PRO A 40 12.20 -2.32 -8.84
CA PRO A 40 13.27 -1.54 -9.44
C PRO A 40 13.47 -1.79 -10.94
N GLN A 41 13.18 -3.00 -11.42
CA GLN A 41 13.34 -3.36 -12.83
C GLN A 41 12.32 -2.64 -13.72
N GLU A 42 11.13 -2.37 -13.19
CA GLU A 42 10.04 -1.68 -13.90
C GLU A 42 10.03 -0.17 -13.62
N TYR A 43 10.87 0.32 -12.70
CA TYR A 43 10.87 1.72 -12.23
C TYR A 43 9.52 2.17 -11.66
N LEU A 44 8.79 1.26 -11.03
CA LEU A 44 7.46 1.52 -10.49
C LEU A 44 7.42 1.40 -8.96
N VAL A 45 6.63 2.25 -8.32
CA VAL A 45 6.14 2.00 -6.96
C VAL A 45 4.92 1.10 -7.11
N ARG A 46 4.90 -0.08 -6.48
CA ARG A 46 3.74 -0.97 -6.51
C ARG A 46 2.81 -0.72 -5.35
N TYR A 47 3.36 -0.47 -4.16
CA TYR A 47 2.59 -0.27 -2.94
C TYR A 47 3.14 0.84 -2.06
N LEU A 48 2.27 1.47 -1.29
CA LEU A 48 2.63 2.22 -0.10
C LEU A 48 2.45 1.31 1.12
N VAL A 49 3.44 1.28 2.02
CA VAL A 49 3.29 0.62 3.31
C VAL A 49 2.67 1.61 4.28
N VAL A 50 1.50 1.27 4.82
CA VAL A 50 0.73 2.16 5.68
C VAL A 50 0.63 1.56 7.07
N PHE A 51 0.84 2.37 8.10
CA PHE A 51 0.53 2.01 9.48
C PHE A 51 -0.83 2.57 9.89
N SER A 52 -1.80 1.67 10.13
CA SER A 52 -3.07 2.03 10.74
C SER A 52 -2.97 1.92 12.25
N LYS A 53 -3.07 3.06 12.94
CA LYS A 53 -3.11 3.11 14.40
C LYS A 53 -4.41 2.54 14.98
N GLY A 54 -5.54 2.69 14.27
CA GLY A 54 -6.83 2.15 14.74
C GLY A 54 -6.79 0.62 14.81
N GLU A 55 -6.28 0.00 13.75
CA GLU A 55 -6.20 -1.47 13.61
C GLU A 55 -4.91 -2.07 14.18
N GLN A 56 -3.95 -1.23 14.61
CA GLN A 56 -2.61 -1.65 15.06
C GLN A 56 -1.90 -2.60 14.08
N LYS A 57 -2.03 -2.34 12.77
CA LYS A 57 -1.43 -3.15 11.70
C LYS A 57 -0.75 -2.30 10.64
N HIS A 58 0.21 -2.92 9.94
CA HIS A 58 0.63 -2.44 8.63
C HIS A 58 -0.23 -3.07 7.55
N TYR A 59 -0.47 -2.37 6.46
CA TYR A 59 -1.07 -2.93 5.26
C TYR A 59 -0.39 -2.34 4.02
N LEU A 60 -0.56 -3.00 2.87
CA LEU A 60 -0.11 -2.49 1.59
C LEU A 60 -1.28 -1.79 0.89
N LEU A 61 -1.11 -0.52 0.58
CA LEU A 61 -2.00 0.24 -0.29
C LEU A 61 -1.47 0.16 -1.72
N PRO A 62 -2.19 -0.47 -2.67
CA PRO A 62 -1.79 -0.49 -4.07
C PRO A 62 -1.66 0.93 -4.65
N SER A 63 -0.56 1.19 -5.35
CA SER A 63 -0.24 2.52 -5.87
C SER A 63 -1.25 3.05 -6.90
N ASP A 64 -1.90 2.16 -7.63
CA ASP A 64 -2.97 2.44 -8.60
C ASP A 64 -4.26 2.95 -7.95
N THR A 65 -4.42 2.77 -6.64
CA THR A 65 -5.48 3.37 -5.82
C THR A 65 -5.21 4.84 -5.49
N VAL A 66 -3.96 5.30 -5.59
CA VAL A 66 -3.59 6.67 -5.25
C VAL A 66 -4.04 7.62 -6.36
N GLU A 67 -4.88 8.58 -6.01
CA GLU A 67 -5.36 9.60 -6.94
C GLU A 67 -4.45 10.83 -6.93
N ARG A 68 -4.02 11.27 -5.75
CA ARG A 68 -3.21 12.47 -5.57
C ARG A 68 -2.33 12.38 -4.33
N ILE A 69 -1.15 12.99 -4.43
CA ILE A 69 -0.22 13.17 -3.31
C ILE A 69 0.09 14.66 -3.16
N ASP A 70 -0.16 15.22 -1.98
CA ASP A 70 0.29 16.55 -1.56
C ASP A 70 0.75 16.58 -0.09
N GLN A 71 0.05 17.30 0.78
CA GLN A 71 0.11 17.18 2.24
C GLN A 71 -0.56 15.89 2.75
N VAL A 72 -1.35 15.22 1.90
CA VAL A 72 -1.96 13.91 2.17
C VAL A 72 -1.84 13.01 0.95
N VAL A 73 -2.01 11.70 1.14
CA VAL A 73 -2.21 10.74 0.05
C VAL A 73 -3.71 10.46 -0.05
N GLN A 74 -4.34 10.92 -1.12
CA GLN A 74 -5.75 10.63 -1.41
C GLN A 74 -5.81 9.34 -2.22
N CYS A 75 -6.63 8.38 -1.79
CA CYS A 75 -6.89 7.17 -2.56
C CYS A 75 -8.38 7.00 -2.86
N LYS A 76 -8.67 6.36 -4.00
CA LYS A 76 -10.04 6.13 -4.52
C LYS A 76 -10.73 4.89 -3.92
N VAL A 77 -10.33 4.48 -2.72
CA VAL A 77 -10.89 3.32 -2.02
C VAL A 77 -11.53 3.78 -0.72
N GLU A 78 -12.77 3.37 -0.46
CA GLU A 78 -13.46 3.70 0.79
C GLU A 78 -12.76 3.06 1.99
N ALA A 79 -12.85 3.73 3.15
CA ALA A 79 -12.18 3.31 4.37
C ALA A 79 -12.56 1.88 4.80
N ALA A 80 -13.80 1.48 4.54
CA ALA A 80 -14.31 0.13 4.85
C ALA A 80 -13.44 -0.97 4.22
N TYR A 81 -13.10 -0.85 2.92
CA TYR A 81 -12.27 -1.84 2.23
C TYR A 81 -10.81 -1.79 2.69
N LEU A 82 -10.28 -0.60 3.00
CA LEU A 82 -8.92 -0.47 3.52
C LEU A 82 -8.75 -1.15 4.89
N ARG A 83 -9.79 -1.14 5.74
CA ARG A 83 -9.77 -1.85 7.02
C ARG A 83 -9.74 -3.37 6.83
N GLU A 84 -10.28 -3.90 5.75
CA GLU A 84 -10.27 -5.35 5.44
C GLU A 84 -8.94 -5.85 4.86
N LEU A 85 -8.03 -4.94 4.47
CA LEU A 85 -6.73 -5.35 3.91
C LEU A 85 -5.93 -6.24 4.89
N PRO A 86 -5.30 -7.32 4.40
CA PRO A 86 -4.55 -8.23 5.26
C PRO A 86 -3.35 -7.53 5.91
N PRO A 87 -2.96 -7.92 7.14
CA PRO A 87 -1.81 -7.34 7.80
C PRO A 87 -0.51 -7.67 7.05
N PHE A 88 0.31 -6.66 6.78
CA PHE A 88 1.60 -6.82 6.13
C PHE A 88 2.70 -7.10 7.17
N GLY A 89 3.30 -8.30 7.08
CA GLY A 89 4.31 -8.76 8.02
C GLY A 89 5.75 -8.34 7.67
N ARG A 90 6.14 -8.45 6.39
CA ARG A 90 7.44 -8.05 5.78
C ARG A 90 7.72 -8.76 4.46
N GLN A 91 7.17 -9.96 4.29
CA GLN A 91 7.32 -10.75 3.07
C GLN A 91 6.03 -10.65 2.25
N ILE A 92 6.19 -10.52 0.94
CA ILE A 92 5.14 -10.45 -0.06
C ILE A 92 5.23 -11.75 -0.86
N SER A 93 4.21 -12.57 -0.75
CA SER A 93 3.99 -13.68 -1.66
C SER A 93 2.92 -13.30 -2.66
N ARG A 94 2.89 -14.01 -3.79
CA ARG A 94 1.84 -13.83 -4.79
C ARG A 94 0.43 -13.98 -4.21
N GLN A 95 0.24 -14.97 -3.34
CA GLN A 95 -1.02 -15.18 -2.64
C GLN A 95 -1.41 -13.97 -1.77
N PHE A 96 -0.46 -13.37 -1.06
CA PHE A 96 -0.74 -12.18 -0.25
C PHE A 96 -1.17 -11.00 -1.12
N GLU A 97 -0.51 -10.78 -2.27
CA GLU A 97 -0.92 -9.73 -3.21
C GLU A 97 -2.33 -9.99 -3.76
N GLU A 98 -2.66 -11.23 -4.10
CA GLU A 98 -4.02 -11.62 -4.52
C GLU A 98 -5.07 -11.33 -3.45
N GLU A 99 -4.76 -11.59 -2.17
CA GLU A 99 -5.63 -11.25 -1.04
C GLU A 99 -5.85 -9.73 -0.91
N VAL A 100 -4.79 -8.93 -1.11
CA VAL A 100 -4.87 -7.45 -1.13
C VAL A 100 -5.81 -6.97 -2.23
N TYR A 101 -5.59 -7.40 -3.47
CA TYR A 101 -6.40 -6.95 -4.62
C TYR A 101 -7.85 -7.42 -4.51
N LYS A 102 -8.08 -8.65 -4.03
CA LYS A 102 -9.42 -9.19 -3.80
C LYS A 102 -10.20 -8.39 -2.76
N ALA A 103 -9.55 -7.94 -1.68
CA ALA A 103 -10.19 -7.18 -0.61
C ALA A 103 -10.74 -5.82 -1.07
N ILE A 104 -10.08 -5.19 -2.05
CA ILE A 104 -10.47 -3.89 -2.61
C ILE A 104 -11.15 -3.98 -3.99
N GLY A 105 -11.38 -5.20 -4.48
CA GLY A 105 -12.11 -5.45 -5.74
C GLY A 105 -11.40 -4.93 -7.00
N LEU A 106 -10.07 -4.87 -7.00
CA LEU A 106 -9.28 -4.40 -8.14
C LEU A 106 -8.58 -5.56 -8.86
N THR A 107 -8.33 -5.36 -10.15
CA THR A 107 -7.49 -6.25 -10.95
C THR A 107 -6.02 -6.03 -10.58
N PRO A 108 -5.24 -7.08 -10.32
CA PRO A 108 -3.82 -6.93 -10.04
C PRO A 108 -3.00 -6.36 -11.20
N TYR A 109 -1.88 -5.70 -10.89
CA TYR A 109 -1.05 -5.01 -11.88
C TYR A 109 -0.35 -5.89 -12.93
N TRP A 110 -0.38 -7.20 -12.76
CA TRP A 110 0.32 -8.19 -13.60
C TRP A 110 -0.60 -8.89 -14.61
N GLU A 111 -1.88 -8.54 -14.62
CA GLU A 111 -2.87 -9.00 -15.60
C GLU A 111 -3.04 -7.94 -16.70
#